data_AF-A0A3M1N1X9-F1
#
_entry.id   AF-A0A3M1N1X9-F1
#
_cell.length_a   1.000
_cell.length_b   1.000
_cell.length_c   1.000
_cell.angle_alpha   90.00
_cell.angle_beta   90.00
_cell.angle_gamma   90.00
#
_symmetry.space_group_name_H-M   'P 1'
#
loop_
_entity.id
_entity.type
_entity.pdbx_description
1 polymer ?
#
loop_
_entity_poly.entity_id
_entity_poly.type
_entity_poly.pdbx_seq_one_letter_code
_entity_poly.pdbx_strand_id
1 'polypeptide(L)'
;AASQTCDGVTTLRALRECGLNVTAVFAPEHGYFGVGAAGDHIADEQLEQLPIYSLYGERRSPSADILRSLSTVIIDMQDVGLRWYTFLATIIDMLRACQAADVPVLLLDRPNPLSGVVVEGIRTAKEFLSIVAPAIIPVRYGMTLGELMLMLNEEIGAQLDIIPMRGWRRDMFYADTELLWSATSPGMPDPITALVYSGTCLLEGLNISEGRGTALPFTQIGAPFVESEALAEVMNGLGLPGVAFRPCWFMPNTGKYVGERCGGVRLFVTEPSNYLGFATGLHLIAALRALYPKQVIFLEQDGQYWFDRLTGSSYLRRAFEQGMPVAEMLEVCAEESRAFQAASTSFWLYE
;
A
#
# COMPACT_ATOMS: atom_id res chain seq x y z
N ALA A 1 -2.99 10.43 -11.87
CA ALA A 1 -3.64 11.44 -10.99
C ALA A 1 -2.67 12.02 -9.97
N ALA A 2 -2.01 11.20 -9.14
CA ALA A 2 -1.08 11.68 -8.11
C ALA A 2 0.31 12.11 -8.63
N SER A 3 0.61 11.83 -9.90
CA SER A 3 1.85 12.24 -10.59
C SER A 3 1.74 13.69 -11.05
N GLN A 4 2.00 14.60 -10.12
CA GLN A 4 1.93 16.05 -10.33
C GLN A 4 3.16 16.73 -9.73
N THR A 5 3.47 17.90 -10.27
CA THR A 5 4.38 18.89 -9.68
C THR A 5 3.73 19.58 -8.48
N CYS A 6 4.50 20.35 -7.70
CA CYS A 6 4.00 21.04 -6.51
C CYS A 6 2.92 22.10 -6.80
N ASP A 7 2.84 22.62 -8.02
CA ASP A 7 1.82 23.56 -8.51
C ASP A 7 0.64 22.86 -9.22
N GLY A 8 0.58 21.52 -9.18
CA GLY A 8 -0.55 20.73 -9.67
C GLY A 8 -0.52 20.44 -11.19
N VAL A 9 0.58 20.72 -11.88
CA VAL A 9 0.77 20.34 -13.28
C VAL A 9 1.04 18.84 -13.36
N THR A 10 0.33 18.12 -14.22
CA THR A 10 0.58 16.68 -14.41
C THR A 10 1.97 16.46 -14.99
N THR A 11 2.62 15.37 -14.60
CA THR A 11 3.96 15.03 -15.08
C THR A 11 4.00 14.89 -16.60
N LEU A 12 2.95 14.34 -17.22
CA LEU A 12 2.81 14.30 -18.67
C LEU A 12 2.92 15.70 -19.30
N ARG A 13 2.20 16.67 -18.75
CA ARG A 13 2.20 18.05 -19.24
C ARG A 13 3.56 18.71 -19.00
N ALA A 14 4.12 18.58 -17.79
CA ALA A 14 5.42 19.15 -17.45
C ALA A 14 6.55 18.64 -18.35
N LEU A 15 6.57 17.34 -18.64
CA LEU A 15 7.55 16.73 -19.55
C LEU A 15 7.41 17.27 -20.99
N ARG A 16 6.17 17.37 -21.50
CA ARG A 16 5.90 17.95 -22.83
C ARG A 16 6.30 19.42 -22.92
N GLU A 17 6.02 20.21 -21.88
CA GLU A 17 6.42 21.63 -21.81
C GLU A 17 7.94 21.82 -21.79
N CYS A 18 8.68 20.85 -21.24
CA CYS A 18 10.15 20.78 -21.31
C CYS A 18 10.69 20.29 -22.66
N GLY A 19 9.80 20.01 -23.64
CA GLY A 19 10.19 19.56 -24.99
C GLY A 19 10.46 18.07 -25.11
N LEU A 20 10.12 17.24 -24.11
CA LEU A 20 10.23 15.79 -24.24
C LEU A 20 9.12 15.24 -25.16
N ASN A 21 9.51 14.34 -26.06
CA ASN A 21 8.57 13.61 -26.91
C ASN A 21 7.99 12.40 -26.15
N VAL A 22 6.88 12.62 -25.43
CA VAL A 22 6.16 11.54 -24.75
C VAL A 22 5.28 10.81 -25.77
N THR A 23 5.57 9.52 -26.00
CA THR A 23 4.93 8.70 -27.05
C THR A 23 3.96 7.64 -26.52
N ALA A 24 4.02 7.31 -25.22
CA ALA A 24 3.11 6.38 -24.55
C ALA A 24 3.00 6.70 -23.05
N VAL A 25 1.88 6.30 -22.45
CA VAL A 25 1.67 6.30 -20.99
C VAL A 25 1.29 4.90 -20.55
N PHE A 26 1.79 4.48 -19.39
CA PHE A 26 1.43 3.21 -18.76
C PHE A 26 0.71 3.49 -17.45
N ALA A 27 -0.50 2.97 -17.30
CA ALA A 27 -1.36 3.24 -16.15
C ALA A 27 -1.52 2.00 -15.25
N PRO A 28 -1.44 2.13 -13.92
CA PRO A 28 -1.60 1.02 -12.96
C PRO A 28 -3.09 0.69 -12.70
N GLU A 29 -3.36 -0.04 -11.61
CA GLU A 29 -4.69 -0.55 -11.17
C GLU A 29 -5.86 0.43 -11.25
N HIS A 30 -5.67 1.72 -10.96
CA HIS A 30 -6.75 2.71 -10.92
C HIS A 30 -6.82 3.60 -12.19
N GLY A 31 -6.02 3.27 -13.20
CA GLY A 31 -5.97 3.97 -14.48
C GLY A 31 -5.24 5.32 -14.38
N TYR A 32 -5.13 6.00 -15.51
CA TYR A 32 -4.37 7.27 -15.59
C TYR A 32 -4.98 8.37 -14.70
N PHE A 33 -6.32 8.44 -14.65
CA PHE A 33 -7.05 9.40 -13.84
C PHE A 33 -7.30 8.94 -12.39
N GLY A 34 -6.89 7.73 -12.01
CA GLY A 34 -7.00 7.24 -10.62
C GLY A 34 -8.44 6.99 -10.14
N VAL A 35 -9.39 6.79 -11.05
CA VAL A 35 -10.82 6.69 -10.75
C VAL A 35 -11.36 5.25 -10.69
N GLY A 36 -10.60 4.27 -11.20
CA GLY A 36 -11.04 2.87 -11.16
C GLY A 36 -11.06 2.31 -9.75
N ALA A 37 -12.03 1.44 -9.43
CA ALA A 37 -12.07 0.79 -8.13
C ALA A 37 -10.95 -0.24 -8.00
N ALA A 38 -10.70 -0.69 -6.77
CA ALA A 38 -9.73 -1.75 -6.53
C ALA A 38 -10.20 -3.06 -7.18
N GLY A 39 -9.31 -3.71 -7.93
CA GLY A 39 -9.62 -4.92 -8.69
C GLY A 39 -10.37 -4.72 -10.00
N ASP A 40 -10.71 -3.49 -10.40
CA ASP A 40 -11.45 -3.24 -11.63
C ASP A 40 -10.60 -3.50 -12.89
N HIS A 41 -11.26 -3.94 -13.97
CA HIS A 41 -10.65 -3.96 -15.29
C HIS A 41 -10.73 -2.57 -15.93
N ILE A 42 -9.57 -1.97 -16.20
CA ILE A 42 -9.46 -0.70 -16.92
C ILE A 42 -8.85 -1.00 -18.29
N ALA A 43 -9.51 -0.53 -19.34
CA ALA A 43 -9.07 -0.73 -20.72
C ALA A 43 -7.97 0.27 -21.12
N ASP A 44 -7.29 -0.02 -22.23
CA ASP A 44 -6.40 0.96 -22.88
C ASP A 44 -7.22 2.19 -23.34
N GLU A 45 -6.63 3.38 -23.23
CA GLU A 45 -7.28 4.66 -23.55
C GLU A 45 -6.38 5.52 -24.47
N GLN A 46 -6.89 6.67 -24.91
CA GLN A 46 -6.11 7.67 -25.64
C GLN A 46 -6.36 9.08 -25.10
N LEU A 47 -5.29 9.85 -24.94
CA LEU A 47 -5.34 11.26 -24.57
C LEU A 47 -4.62 12.09 -25.63
N GLU A 48 -5.37 12.89 -26.41
CA GLU A 48 -4.79 13.72 -27.47
C GLU A 48 -3.88 12.91 -28.42
N GLN A 49 -4.37 11.76 -28.89
CA GLN A 49 -3.63 10.79 -29.74
C GLN A 49 -2.46 10.07 -29.04
N LEU A 50 -2.18 10.36 -27.78
CA LEU A 50 -1.22 9.62 -26.96
C LEU A 50 -1.87 8.32 -26.46
N PRO A 51 -1.31 7.13 -26.76
CA PRO A 51 -1.80 5.88 -26.20
C PRO A 51 -1.52 5.79 -24.71
N ILE A 52 -2.54 5.36 -23.95
CA ILE A 52 -2.48 5.03 -22.54
C ILE A 52 -2.74 3.53 -22.42
N TYR A 53 -1.74 2.77 -22.00
CA TYR A 53 -1.83 1.33 -21.82
C TYR A 53 -2.13 0.99 -20.37
N SER A 54 -3.16 0.17 -20.14
CA SER A 54 -3.47 -0.38 -18.83
C SER A 54 -2.53 -1.53 -18.49
N LEU A 55 -1.91 -1.47 -17.31
CA LEU A 55 -0.99 -2.47 -16.77
C LEU A 55 -1.59 -3.23 -15.58
N TYR A 56 -2.91 -3.43 -15.57
CA TYR A 56 -3.60 -4.18 -14.54
C TYR A 56 -4.47 -5.32 -15.11
N GLY A 57 -4.68 -6.36 -14.32
CA GLY A 57 -5.38 -7.57 -14.74
C GLY A 57 -4.50 -8.50 -15.58
N GLU A 58 -4.95 -8.85 -16.78
CA GLU A 58 -4.25 -9.82 -17.65
C GLU A 58 -2.92 -9.28 -18.20
N ARG A 59 -2.87 -7.98 -18.50
CA ARG A 59 -1.65 -7.30 -18.94
C ARG A 59 -1.05 -6.56 -17.76
N ARG A 60 0.07 -7.06 -17.23
CA ARG A 60 0.81 -6.42 -16.12
C ARG A 60 2.12 -5.75 -16.55
N SER A 61 2.48 -5.89 -17.82
CA SER A 61 3.68 -5.29 -18.40
C SER A 61 3.41 -4.85 -19.83
N PRO A 62 4.09 -3.79 -20.31
CA PRO A 62 4.05 -3.42 -21.72
C PRO A 62 4.59 -4.54 -22.62
N SER A 63 4.18 -4.57 -23.89
CA SER A 63 4.80 -5.49 -24.84
C SER A 63 6.24 -5.06 -25.13
N ALA A 64 7.10 -6.03 -25.46
CA ALA A 64 8.49 -5.77 -25.80
C ALA A 64 8.64 -4.83 -27.01
N ASP A 65 7.72 -4.90 -27.99
CA ASP A 65 7.73 -4.04 -29.17
C ASP A 65 7.44 -2.58 -28.82
N ILE A 66 6.51 -2.33 -27.89
CA ILE A 66 6.26 -0.99 -27.37
C ILE A 66 7.51 -0.49 -26.66
N LEU A 67 8.09 -1.28 -25.74
CA LEU A 67 9.28 -0.87 -24.98
C LEU A 67 10.46 -0.52 -25.88
N ARG A 68 10.77 -1.38 -26.87
CA ARG A 68 11.89 -1.13 -27.81
C ARG A 68 11.70 0.10 -28.71
N SER A 69 10.48 0.64 -28.79
CA SER A 69 10.23 1.91 -29.48
C SER A 69 10.56 3.14 -28.62
N LEU A 70 10.83 2.96 -27.33
CA LEU A 70 11.11 4.02 -26.37
C LEU A 70 12.63 4.17 -26.15
N SER A 71 13.08 5.41 -26.00
CA SER A 71 14.45 5.69 -25.57
C SER A 71 14.64 5.55 -24.05
N THR A 72 13.57 5.75 -23.27
CA THR A 72 13.57 5.60 -21.81
C THR A 72 12.14 5.45 -21.30
N VAL A 73 11.98 4.82 -20.13
CA VAL A 73 10.74 4.82 -19.35
C VAL A 73 10.90 5.70 -18.12
N ILE A 74 10.01 6.66 -17.93
CA ILE A 74 9.97 7.50 -16.73
C ILE A 74 8.91 6.96 -15.78
N ILE A 75 9.32 6.63 -14.55
CA ILE A 75 8.43 6.23 -13.46
C ILE A 75 8.24 7.42 -12.54
N ASP A 76 7.01 7.91 -12.44
CA ASP A 76 6.64 8.96 -11.51
C ASP A 76 5.30 8.61 -10.86
N MET A 77 5.34 8.05 -9.65
CA MET A 77 4.17 7.53 -8.95
C MET A 77 4.26 7.80 -7.45
N GLN A 78 3.20 8.37 -6.87
CA GLN A 78 3.06 8.46 -5.42
C GLN A 78 2.55 7.12 -4.89
N ASP A 79 3.40 6.39 -4.18
CA ASP A 79 3.04 5.18 -3.41
C ASP A 79 2.64 5.55 -1.97
N VAL A 80 2.25 4.54 -1.19
CA VAL A 80 1.80 4.68 0.21
C VAL A 80 2.72 4.01 1.23
N GLY A 81 3.90 3.50 0.84
CA GLY A 81 4.88 2.94 1.76
C GLY A 81 4.58 1.51 2.22
N LEU A 82 3.69 0.80 1.52
CA LEU A 82 3.16 -0.50 1.94
C LEU A 82 3.19 -1.53 0.82
N ARG A 83 3.63 -2.73 1.16
CA ARG A 83 3.87 -3.84 0.23
C ARG A 83 2.63 -4.26 -0.57
N TRP A 84 1.44 -4.18 0.04
CA TRP A 84 0.18 -4.57 -0.58
C TRP A 84 -0.45 -3.50 -1.47
N TYR A 85 0.16 -2.32 -1.56
CA TYR A 85 -0.26 -1.32 -2.54
C TYR A 85 0.33 -1.69 -3.91
N THR A 86 -0.54 -1.99 -4.88
CA THR A 86 -0.18 -2.71 -6.11
C THR A 86 0.71 -1.92 -7.07
N PHE A 87 0.88 -0.62 -6.85
CA PHE A 87 1.82 0.22 -7.61
C PHE A 87 3.24 -0.35 -7.52
N LEU A 88 3.61 -0.91 -6.36
CA LEU A 88 4.88 -1.60 -6.19
C LEU A 88 5.07 -2.77 -7.17
N ALA A 89 4.02 -3.58 -7.37
CA ALA A 89 4.07 -4.69 -8.32
C ALA A 89 4.20 -4.20 -9.76
N THR A 90 3.47 -3.13 -10.13
CA THR A 90 3.57 -2.51 -11.46
C THR A 90 4.99 -2.01 -11.74
N ILE A 91 5.65 -1.38 -10.77
CA ILE A 91 7.03 -0.87 -10.94
C ILE A 91 8.02 -2.03 -11.08
N ILE A 92 7.92 -3.07 -10.24
CA ILE A 92 8.78 -4.25 -10.32
C ILE A 92 8.64 -4.95 -11.68
N ASP A 93 7.40 -5.13 -12.15
CA ASP A 93 7.11 -5.74 -13.45
C ASP A 93 7.63 -4.86 -14.60
N MET A 94 7.53 -3.53 -14.48
CA MET A 94 8.10 -2.58 -15.44
C MET A 94 9.62 -2.67 -15.52
N LEU A 95 10.32 -2.71 -14.37
CA LEU A 95 11.79 -2.84 -14.33
C LEU A 95 12.25 -4.13 -15.01
N ARG A 96 11.60 -5.27 -14.72
CA ARG A 96 11.88 -6.55 -15.39
C ARG A 96 11.65 -6.48 -16.89
N ALA A 97 10.56 -5.87 -17.32
CA ALA A 97 10.24 -5.72 -18.74
C ALA A 97 11.25 -4.81 -19.46
N CYS A 98 11.66 -3.71 -18.84
CA CYS A 98 12.67 -2.80 -19.36
C CYS A 98 14.06 -3.45 -19.43
N GLN A 99 14.44 -4.22 -18.40
CA GLN A 99 15.67 -5.02 -18.41
C GLN A 99 15.69 -6.00 -19.59
N ALA A 100 14.60 -6.74 -19.81
CA ALA A 100 14.50 -7.69 -20.92
C ALA A 100 14.47 -7.03 -22.31
N ALA A 101 14.03 -5.77 -22.38
CA ALA A 101 13.96 -4.98 -23.62
C ALA A 101 15.20 -4.10 -23.87
N ASP A 102 16.15 -4.05 -22.92
CA ASP A 102 17.31 -3.15 -22.91
C ASP A 102 16.93 -1.66 -23.01
N VAL A 103 15.93 -1.26 -22.22
CA VAL A 103 15.41 0.12 -22.16
C VAL A 103 15.76 0.74 -20.80
N PRO A 104 16.40 1.91 -20.75
CA PRO A 104 16.75 2.55 -19.49
C PRO A 104 15.51 3.14 -18.80
N VAL A 105 15.52 3.10 -17.47
CA VAL A 105 14.44 3.58 -16.61
C VAL A 105 14.94 4.73 -15.75
N LEU A 106 14.16 5.81 -15.72
CA LEU A 106 14.36 6.94 -14.82
C LEU A 106 13.22 6.99 -13.81
N LEU A 107 13.51 6.85 -12.52
CA LEU A 107 12.52 6.96 -11.45
C LEU A 107 12.62 8.34 -10.79
N LEU A 108 11.53 9.11 -10.85
CA LEU A 108 11.38 10.38 -10.14
C LEU A 108 10.91 10.07 -8.73
N ASP A 109 11.81 10.14 -7.75
CA ASP A 109 11.50 9.66 -6.41
C ASP A 109 10.51 10.59 -5.68
N ARG A 110 9.74 10.00 -4.77
CA ARG A 110 8.67 10.69 -4.02
C ARG A 110 8.70 10.35 -2.54
N PRO A 111 8.13 11.21 -1.67
CA PRO A 111 8.08 10.94 -0.24
C PRO A 111 7.34 9.63 0.04
N ASN A 112 7.90 8.81 0.93
CA ASN A 112 7.10 7.79 1.60
C ASN A 112 6.17 8.51 2.58
N PRO A 113 4.83 8.44 2.42
CA PRO A 113 3.93 9.20 3.27
C PRO A 113 3.93 8.74 4.73
N LEU A 114 4.44 7.53 4.99
CA LEU A 114 4.56 6.93 6.31
C LEU A 114 5.94 7.17 6.94
N SER A 115 6.75 8.09 6.42
CA SER A 115 8.17 8.26 6.77
C SER A 115 9.07 7.09 6.32
N GLY A 116 10.38 7.30 6.38
CA GLY A 116 11.43 6.30 6.17
C GLY A 116 11.99 5.68 7.47
N VAL A 117 11.38 5.89 8.63
CA VAL A 117 11.95 5.42 9.91
C VAL A 117 11.49 4.01 10.26
N VAL A 118 10.18 3.77 10.17
CA VAL A 118 9.56 2.58 10.73
C VAL A 118 9.45 1.47 9.69
N VAL A 119 9.95 0.29 10.05
CA VAL A 119 9.79 -0.97 9.31
C VAL A 119 8.94 -1.91 10.16
N GLU A 120 7.83 -2.42 9.60
CA GLU A 120 6.88 -3.27 10.32
C GLU A 120 6.38 -4.45 9.47
N GLY A 121 6.12 -5.56 10.17
CA GLY A 121 5.47 -6.74 9.63
C GLY A 121 6.43 -7.83 9.14
N ILE A 122 5.86 -9.00 8.87
CA ILE A 122 6.61 -10.16 8.40
C ILE A 122 7.00 -10.01 6.92
N ARG A 123 8.18 -10.49 6.54
CA ARG A 123 8.58 -10.57 5.13
C ARG A 123 7.75 -11.62 4.39
N THR A 124 7.54 -11.39 3.10
CA THR A 124 6.85 -12.36 2.23
C THR A 124 7.69 -13.62 2.08
N ALA A 125 7.10 -14.79 2.33
CA ALA A 125 7.70 -16.07 1.95
C ALA A 125 7.53 -16.31 0.44
N LYS A 126 8.48 -17.01 -0.20
CA LYS A 126 8.56 -17.13 -1.66
C LYS A 126 7.27 -17.68 -2.30
N GLU A 127 6.63 -18.62 -1.64
CA GLU A 127 5.39 -19.26 -2.05
C GLU A 127 4.15 -18.35 -1.95
N PHE A 128 4.27 -17.20 -1.29
CA PHE A 128 3.21 -16.17 -1.19
C PHE A 128 3.45 -14.95 -2.08
N LEU A 129 4.49 -14.96 -2.93
CA LEU A 129 4.74 -13.88 -3.88
C LEU A 129 3.52 -13.68 -4.79
N SER A 130 3.02 -12.45 -4.85
CA SER A 130 1.82 -12.10 -5.60
C SER A 130 1.75 -10.61 -5.90
N ILE A 131 0.68 -10.13 -6.55
CA ILE A 131 0.51 -8.70 -6.84
C ILE A 131 0.42 -7.82 -5.57
N VAL A 132 -0.09 -8.36 -4.46
CA VAL A 132 -0.15 -7.68 -3.14
C VAL A 132 1.02 -8.04 -2.23
N ALA A 133 1.95 -8.86 -2.71
CA ALA A 133 3.20 -9.19 -2.03
C ALA A 133 4.30 -9.45 -3.08
N PRO A 134 4.71 -8.43 -3.86
CA PRO A 134 5.50 -8.65 -5.08
C PRO A 134 6.99 -8.91 -4.83
N ALA A 135 7.46 -8.73 -3.59
CA ALA A 135 8.84 -8.92 -3.18
C ALA A 135 8.95 -9.46 -1.74
N ILE A 136 10.11 -10.02 -1.40
CA ILE A 136 10.48 -10.53 -0.08
C ILE A 136 10.87 -9.36 0.83
N ILE A 137 9.88 -8.54 1.18
CA ILE A 137 10.03 -7.34 2.01
C ILE A 137 8.97 -7.33 3.11
N PRO A 138 9.17 -6.59 4.22
CA PRO A 138 8.15 -6.37 5.25
C PRO A 138 6.91 -5.67 4.69
N VAL A 139 5.84 -5.62 5.49
CA VAL A 139 4.59 -4.95 5.09
C VAL A 139 4.81 -3.45 4.91
N ARG A 140 5.33 -2.78 5.95
CA ARG A 140 5.80 -1.40 5.90
C ARG A 140 7.31 -1.45 5.77
N TYR A 141 7.81 -1.04 4.62
CA TYR A 141 9.22 -1.22 4.27
C TYR A 141 10.10 -0.03 4.67
N GLY A 142 9.52 1.11 5.05
CA GLY A 142 10.26 2.24 5.61
C GLY A 142 11.30 2.85 4.67
N MET A 143 11.04 2.89 3.37
CA MET A 143 11.94 3.43 2.34
C MET A 143 11.12 4.27 1.35
N THR A 144 11.73 5.15 0.57
CA THR A 144 11.05 5.68 -0.62
C THR A 144 10.95 4.60 -1.70
N LEU A 145 10.17 4.85 -2.75
CA LEU A 145 10.15 3.95 -3.91
C LEU A 145 11.53 3.89 -4.58
N GLY A 146 12.24 5.01 -4.71
CA GLY A 146 13.57 5.05 -5.30
C GLY A 146 14.57 4.18 -4.54
N GLU A 147 14.64 4.34 -3.21
CA GLU A 147 15.49 3.52 -2.34
C GLU A 147 15.14 2.03 -2.43
N LEU A 148 13.84 1.69 -2.38
CA LEU A 148 13.40 0.30 -2.48
C LEU A 148 13.70 -0.31 -3.85
N MET A 149 13.54 0.46 -4.92
CA MET A 149 13.85 -0.01 -6.27
C MET A 149 15.35 -0.20 -6.48
N LEU A 150 16.22 0.64 -5.91
CA LEU A 150 17.66 0.39 -5.92
C LEU A 150 17.99 -0.96 -5.27
N MET A 151 17.40 -1.24 -4.11
CA MET A 151 17.61 -2.51 -3.40
C MET A 151 17.14 -3.71 -4.21
N LEU A 152 15.93 -3.66 -4.77
CA LEU A 152 15.38 -4.77 -5.55
C LEU A 152 16.06 -4.91 -6.93
N ASN A 153 16.63 -3.83 -7.46
CA ASN A 153 17.30 -3.84 -8.75
C ASN A 153 18.63 -4.60 -8.76
N GLU A 154 19.23 -4.87 -7.59
CA GLU A 154 20.39 -5.77 -7.48
C GLU A 154 20.10 -7.18 -8.05
N GLU A 155 18.86 -7.66 -7.91
CA GLU A 155 18.43 -8.94 -8.50
C GLU A 155 17.87 -8.78 -9.93
N ILE A 156 17.18 -7.67 -10.21
CA ILE A 156 16.53 -7.44 -11.51
C ILE A 156 17.57 -7.13 -12.60
N GLY A 157 18.56 -6.28 -12.30
CA GLY A 157 19.60 -5.87 -13.24
C GLY A 157 19.12 -4.91 -14.35
N ALA A 158 18.09 -4.10 -14.10
CA ALA A 158 17.66 -3.07 -15.03
C ALA A 158 18.64 -1.88 -15.05
N GLN A 159 18.72 -1.18 -16.17
CA GLN A 159 19.39 0.13 -16.25
C GLN A 159 18.52 1.18 -15.57
N LEU A 160 18.67 1.35 -14.26
CA LEU A 160 17.83 2.20 -13.42
C LEU A 160 18.62 3.39 -12.87
N ASP A 161 18.16 4.60 -13.19
CA ASP A 161 18.60 5.84 -12.56
C ASP A 161 17.49 6.40 -11.68
N ILE A 162 17.86 6.89 -10.49
CA ILE A 162 16.95 7.58 -9.58
C ILE A 162 17.24 9.08 -9.62
N ILE A 163 16.20 9.89 -9.76
CA ILE A 163 16.26 11.33 -9.49
C ILE A 163 15.83 11.53 -8.03
N PRO A 164 16.77 11.74 -7.09
CA PRO A 164 16.44 11.89 -5.68
C PRO A 164 15.75 13.22 -5.42
N MET A 165 14.90 13.23 -4.39
CA MET A 165 14.32 14.45 -3.86
C MET A 165 15.37 15.34 -3.20
N ARG A 166 15.01 16.61 -3.00
CA ARG A 166 15.79 17.54 -2.18
C ARG A 166 14.98 17.92 -0.94
N GLY A 167 15.61 17.86 0.22
CA GLY A 167 15.02 18.33 1.48
C GLY A 167 14.10 17.34 2.20
N TRP A 168 13.69 16.24 1.57
CA TRP A 168 13.02 15.15 2.28
C TRP A 168 14.03 14.49 3.23
N ARG A 169 13.56 14.23 4.46
CA ARG A 169 14.29 13.47 5.47
C ARG A 169 13.48 12.26 5.87
N ARG A 170 14.15 11.21 6.32
CA ARG A 170 13.50 9.95 6.66
C ARG A 170 12.47 10.10 7.78
N ASP A 171 12.62 11.07 8.67
CA ASP A 171 11.68 11.35 9.76
C ASP A 171 10.39 12.07 9.34
N MET A 172 10.32 12.60 8.11
CA MET A 172 9.16 13.32 7.62
C MET A 172 8.01 12.37 7.25
N PHE A 173 6.83 12.65 7.79
CA PHE A 173 5.57 12.17 7.25
C PHE A 173 5.13 13.06 6.08
N TYR A 174 4.14 12.61 5.30
CA TYR A 174 3.65 13.41 4.17
C TYR A 174 3.23 14.84 4.58
N ALA A 175 2.59 14.96 5.75
CA ALA A 175 2.13 16.24 6.29
C ALA A 175 3.28 17.25 6.54
N ASP A 176 4.51 16.77 6.72
CA ASP A 176 5.69 17.61 6.97
C ASP A 176 6.32 18.14 5.66
N THR A 177 5.88 17.64 4.50
CA THR A 177 6.50 17.95 3.19
C THR A 177 5.99 19.23 2.54
N GLU A 178 4.93 19.84 3.08
CA GLU A 178 4.17 20.95 2.48
C GLU A 178 3.55 20.65 1.10
N LEU A 179 3.66 19.40 0.61
CA LEU A 179 3.06 18.96 -0.64
C LEU A 179 1.56 18.72 -0.49
N LEU A 180 0.83 18.94 -1.59
CA LEU A 180 -0.60 18.66 -1.66
C LEU A 180 -0.82 17.19 -2.00
N TRP A 181 -1.55 16.49 -1.12
CA TRP A 181 -1.92 15.11 -1.37
C TRP A 181 -2.96 15.02 -2.49
N SER A 182 -2.60 14.31 -3.55
CA SER A 182 -3.53 13.90 -4.60
C SER A 182 -3.88 12.43 -4.38
N ALA A 183 -5.17 12.14 -4.24
CA ALA A 183 -5.66 10.78 -4.01
C ALA A 183 -5.07 9.79 -5.04
N THR A 184 -4.43 8.74 -4.53
CA THR A 184 -3.76 7.72 -5.35
C THR A 184 -4.73 6.63 -5.81
N SER A 185 -5.85 6.49 -5.11
CA SER A 185 -7.00 5.65 -5.45
C SER A 185 -8.27 6.17 -4.75
N PRO A 186 -9.47 5.70 -5.13
CA PRO A 186 -10.69 6.03 -4.39
C PRO A 186 -10.66 5.61 -2.91
N GLY A 187 -9.88 4.56 -2.59
CA GLY A 187 -9.67 4.08 -1.23
C GLY A 187 -8.55 4.77 -0.46
N MET A 188 -7.83 5.70 -1.10
CA MET A 188 -6.69 6.40 -0.52
C MET A 188 -6.83 7.93 -0.68
N PRO A 189 -7.84 8.54 -0.05
CA PRO A 189 -8.17 9.94 -0.24
C PRO A 189 -7.18 10.91 0.42
N ASP A 190 -6.48 10.49 1.49
CA ASP A 190 -5.62 11.38 2.28
C ASP A 190 -4.44 10.62 2.95
N PRO A 191 -3.40 11.33 3.42
CA PRO A 191 -2.23 10.71 4.04
C PRO A 191 -2.51 9.98 5.37
N ILE A 192 -3.53 10.39 6.13
CA ILE A 192 -3.90 9.70 7.37
C ILE A 192 -4.51 8.33 7.05
N THR A 193 -5.26 8.23 5.95
CA THR A 193 -5.73 6.95 5.42
C THR A 193 -4.54 6.02 5.15
N ALA A 194 -3.45 6.51 4.53
CA ALA A 194 -2.25 5.71 4.28
C ALA A 194 -1.63 5.17 5.58
N LEU A 195 -1.59 6.00 6.63
CA LEU A 195 -1.10 5.57 7.95
C LEU A 195 -1.92 4.42 8.52
N VAL A 196 -3.23 4.57 8.66
CA VAL A 196 -4.07 3.52 9.26
C VAL A 196 -4.18 2.29 8.35
N TYR A 197 -4.08 2.47 7.04
CA TYR A 197 -4.09 1.40 6.05
C TYR A 197 -2.97 0.37 6.28
N SER A 198 -1.84 0.78 6.87
CA SER A 198 -0.75 -0.14 7.26
C SER A 198 -1.18 -1.25 8.24
N GLY A 199 -2.28 -1.06 8.95
CA GLY A 199 -2.91 -2.08 9.80
C GLY A 199 -4.29 -2.51 9.34
N THR A 200 -5.15 -1.56 8.98
CA THR A 200 -6.57 -1.86 8.69
C THR A 200 -6.77 -2.56 7.36
N CYS A 201 -5.81 -2.51 6.43
CA CYS A 201 -5.83 -3.34 5.22
C CYS A 201 -5.90 -4.85 5.54
N LEU A 202 -5.34 -5.29 6.68
CA LEU A 202 -5.40 -6.69 7.08
C LEU A 202 -6.84 -7.20 7.17
N LEU A 203 -7.80 -6.33 7.48
CA LEU A 203 -9.22 -6.68 7.56
C LEU A 203 -9.84 -7.00 6.21
N GLU A 204 -9.21 -6.64 5.09
CA GLU A 204 -9.61 -7.13 3.78
C GLU A 204 -9.62 -8.67 3.75
N GLY A 205 -8.71 -9.32 4.50
CA GLY A 205 -8.63 -10.77 4.65
C GLY A 205 -9.65 -11.39 5.61
N LEU A 206 -10.55 -10.60 6.19
CA LEU A 206 -11.59 -11.05 7.12
C LEU A 206 -12.96 -10.57 6.68
N ASN A 207 -14.02 -11.17 7.24
CA ASN A 207 -15.40 -10.68 7.08
C ASN A 207 -15.69 -9.44 7.94
N ILE A 208 -14.81 -8.44 7.90
CA ILE A 208 -14.98 -7.15 8.58
C ILE A 208 -14.86 -6.07 7.51
N SER A 209 -15.81 -5.15 7.46
CA SER A 209 -15.72 -3.99 6.59
C SER A 209 -14.59 -3.09 7.07
N GLU A 210 -13.69 -2.77 6.16
CA GLU A 210 -12.64 -1.77 6.31
C GLU A 210 -13.11 -0.37 5.90
N GLY A 211 -14.42 -0.11 5.88
CA GLY A 211 -14.99 1.21 5.61
C GLY A 211 -15.02 1.61 4.13
N ARG A 212 -14.61 0.74 3.21
CA ARG A 212 -14.85 0.94 1.77
C ARG A 212 -16.34 1.14 1.50
N GLY A 213 -16.66 1.91 0.46
CA GLY A 213 -18.04 2.30 0.15
C GLY A 213 -18.60 3.40 1.05
N THR A 214 -17.75 4.07 1.84
CA THR A 214 -18.10 5.23 2.67
C THR A 214 -17.14 6.39 2.40
N ALA A 215 -17.36 7.54 3.04
CA ALA A 215 -16.46 8.69 2.96
C ALA A 215 -15.16 8.53 3.77
N LEU A 216 -15.00 7.44 4.52
CA LEU A 216 -13.91 7.23 5.49
C LEU A 216 -13.26 5.84 5.33
N PRO A 217 -12.81 5.44 4.13
CA PRO A 217 -12.19 4.14 3.93
C PRO A 217 -10.98 3.95 4.86
N PHE A 218 -10.80 2.74 5.38
CA PHE A 218 -9.72 2.29 6.27
C PHE A 218 -9.60 2.98 7.64
N THR A 219 -10.21 4.15 7.83
CA THR A 219 -10.23 4.86 9.11
C THR A 219 -11.37 4.41 10.00
N GLN A 220 -12.42 3.79 9.44
CA GLN A 220 -13.48 3.12 10.19
C GLN A 220 -13.58 1.66 9.79
N ILE A 221 -13.79 0.80 10.78
CA ILE A 221 -13.85 -0.65 10.61
C ILE A 221 -15.06 -1.18 11.36
N GLY A 222 -15.68 -2.26 10.89
CA GLY A 222 -16.85 -2.81 11.55
C GLY A 222 -17.59 -3.89 10.78
N ALA A 223 -18.63 -4.43 11.41
CA ALA A 223 -19.56 -5.38 10.80
C ALA A 223 -20.95 -5.27 11.47
N PRO A 224 -22.02 -5.82 10.88
CA PRO A 224 -23.37 -5.74 11.46
C PRO A 224 -23.50 -6.36 12.86
N PHE A 225 -22.62 -7.31 13.19
CA PHE A 225 -22.61 -8.01 14.48
C PHE A 225 -21.69 -7.37 15.54
N VAL A 226 -20.99 -6.29 15.20
CA VAL A 226 -20.01 -5.65 16.11
C VAL A 226 -20.70 -4.58 16.95
N GLU A 227 -20.57 -4.72 18.27
CA GLU A 227 -20.99 -3.73 19.26
C GLU A 227 -19.89 -2.68 19.44
N SER A 228 -20.18 -1.47 18.98
CA SER A 228 -19.20 -0.38 18.81
C SER A 228 -18.51 0.03 20.11
N GLU A 229 -19.29 0.17 21.19
CA GLU A 229 -18.77 0.57 22.50
C GLU A 229 -17.85 -0.50 23.09
N ALA A 230 -18.22 -1.78 22.99
CA ALA A 230 -17.42 -2.88 23.52
C ALA A 230 -16.07 -2.98 22.80
N LEU A 231 -16.06 -2.84 21.47
CA LEU A 231 -14.80 -2.83 20.71
C LEU A 231 -13.93 -1.62 21.04
N ALA A 232 -14.54 -0.42 21.17
CA ALA A 232 -13.82 0.80 21.53
C ALA A 232 -13.20 0.69 22.93
N GLU A 233 -13.92 0.14 23.91
CA GLU A 233 -13.43 -0.06 25.27
C GLU A 233 -12.22 -0.99 25.29
N VAL A 234 -12.32 -2.16 24.62
CA VAL A 234 -11.20 -3.11 24.52
C VAL A 234 -9.99 -2.46 23.87
N MET A 235 -10.17 -1.80 22.71
CA MET A 235 -9.05 -1.23 21.96
C MET A 235 -8.37 -0.07 22.69
N ASN A 236 -9.14 0.82 23.34
CA ASN A 236 -8.56 1.90 24.15
C ASN A 236 -7.89 1.34 25.42
N GLY A 237 -8.43 0.26 26.01
CA GLY A 237 -7.86 -0.41 27.19
C GLY A 237 -6.48 -1.03 26.96
N LEU A 238 -6.11 -1.30 25.70
CA LEU A 238 -4.77 -1.78 25.34
C LEU A 238 -3.68 -0.70 25.48
N GLY A 239 -4.04 0.59 25.50
CA GLY A 239 -3.08 1.68 25.62
C GLY A 239 -2.08 1.75 24.46
N LEU A 240 -2.52 1.42 23.24
CA LEU A 240 -1.66 1.44 22.06
C LEU A 240 -1.14 2.87 21.77
N PRO A 241 0.15 3.03 21.43
CA PRO A 241 0.75 4.33 21.24
C PRO A 241 0.24 5.03 19.97
N GLY A 242 0.07 6.36 20.06
CA GLY A 242 -0.25 7.21 18.90
C GLY A 242 -1.62 7.00 18.25
N VAL A 243 -2.55 6.28 18.90
CA VAL A 243 -3.89 6.00 18.36
C VAL A 243 -4.98 6.05 19.43
N ALA A 244 -6.15 6.56 19.06
CA ALA A 244 -7.38 6.48 19.84
C ALA A 244 -8.51 5.87 19.01
N PHE A 245 -9.42 5.16 19.68
CA PHE A 245 -10.56 4.50 19.03
C PHE A 245 -11.86 5.14 19.53
N ARG A 246 -12.79 5.43 18.63
CA ARG A 246 -14.15 5.85 18.99
C ARG A 246 -15.18 4.90 18.42
N PRO A 247 -16.26 4.60 19.15
CA PRO A 247 -17.38 3.86 18.58
C PRO A 247 -17.92 4.59 17.34
N CYS A 248 -18.27 3.83 16.31
CA CYS A 248 -18.88 4.39 15.09
C CYS A 248 -19.88 3.43 14.46
N TRP A 249 -20.80 4.00 13.68
CA TRP A 249 -21.73 3.27 12.84
C TRP A 249 -21.69 3.82 11.43
N PHE A 250 -21.72 2.93 10.45
CA PHE A 250 -21.67 3.28 9.05
C PHE A 250 -22.40 2.25 8.20
N MET A 251 -22.72 2.62 6.97
CA MET A 251 -23.38 1.75 6.01
C MET A 251 -22.60 1.83 4.69
N PRO A 252 -21.87 0.78 4.30
CA PRO A 252 -21.15 0.73 3.03
C PRO A 252 -22.10 0.77 1.82
N ASN A 253 -21.70 1.51 0.78
CA ASN A 253 -22.35 1.47 -0.52
C ASN A 253 -21.69 0.49 -1.51
N THR A 254 -20.48 0.01 -1.20
CA THR A 254 -19.72 -0.99 -1.96
C THR A 254 -18.91 -1.86 -0.99
N GLY A 255 -18.40 -3.00 -1.46
CA GLY A 255 -17.57 -3.89 -0.64
C GLY A 255 -18.39 -4.80 0.29
N LYS A 256 -17.90 -5.03 1.51
CA LYS A 256 -18.58 -5.90 2.49
C LYS A 256 -19.77 -5.19 3.12
N TYR A 257 -20.84 -5.94 3.38
CA TYR A 257 -22.04 -5.46 4.09
C TYR A 257 -22.75 -4.27 3.42
N VAL A 258 -22.82 -4.26 2.09
CA VAL A 258 -23.51 -3.21 1.32
C VAL A 258 -24.96 -3.06 1.79
N GLY A 259 -25.34 -1.83 2.14
CA GLY A 259 -26.70 -1.52 2.59
C GLY A 259 -27.04 -2.00 4.01
N GLU A 260 -26.08 -2.58 4.73
CA GLU A 260 -26.26 -3.01 6.12
C GLU A 260 -25.57 -2.03 7.09
N ARG A 261 -26.22 -1.73 8.21
CA ARG A 261 -25.62 -0.93 9.29
C ARG A 261 -24.54 -1.74 9.99
N CYS A 262 -23.29 -1.32 9.84
CA CYS A 262 -22.14 -1.83 10.58
C CYS A 262 -21.94 -1.02 11.86
N GLY A 263 -21.73 -1.69 12.99
CA GLY A 263 -21.11 -1.09 14.17
C GLY A 263 -19.61 -1.37 14.17
N GLY A 264 -18.83 -0.53 14.84
CA GLY A 264 -17.40 -0.77 15.01
C GLY A 264 -16.66 0.42 15.60
N VAL A 265 -15.42 0.64 15.15
CA VAL A 265 -14.59 1.75 15.64
C VAL A 265 -14.00 2.56 14.50
N ARG A 266 -13.88 3.87 14.76
CA ARG A 266 -13.06 4.78 13.98
C ARG A 266 -11.73 5.00 14.68
N LEU A 267 -10.65 4.87 13.93
CA LEU A 267 -9.28 5.09 14.37
C LEU A 267 -8.92 6.56 14.16
N PHE A 268 -8.25 7.14 15.15
CA PHE A 268 -7.70 8.48 15.10
C PHE A 268 -6.22 8.39 15.47
N VAL A 269 -5.33 8.67 14.51
CA VAL A 269 -3.90 8.80 14.79
C VAL A 269 -3.68 10.11 15.55
N THR A 270 -3.19 10.00 16.78
CA THR A 270 -2.94 11.14 17.68
C THR A 270 -1.49 11.59 17.64
N GLU A 271 -0.57 10.68 17.34
CA GLU A 271 0.87 10.94 17.26
C GLU A 271 1.52 10.02 16.21
N PRO A 272 1.66 10.49 14.95
CA PRO A 272 2.14 9.66 13.84
C PRO A 272 3.49 8.98 14.10
N SER A 273 4.43 9.67 14.74
CA SER A 273 5.77 9.16 15.05
C SER A 273 5.77 7.94 15.98
N ASN A 274 4.73 7.80 16.81
CA ASN A 274 4.57 6.69 17.75
C ASN A 274 3.56 5.64 17.27
N TYR A 275 2.90 5.87 16.13
CA TYR A 275 1.87 4.97 15.62
C TYR A 275 2.47 3.78 14.86
N LEU A 276 2.19 2.58 15.39
CA LEU A 276 2.55 1.28 14.81
C LEU A 276 1.31 0.63 14.20
N GLY A 277 1.05 0.92 12.93
CA GLY A 277 -0.22 0.56 12.31
C GLY A 277 -0.37 -0.95 12.10
N PHE A 278 0.68 -1.66 11.69
CA PHE A 278 0.62 -3.12 11.54
C PHE A 278 0.31 -3.80 12.88
N ALA A 279 1.00 -3.40 13.94
CA ALA A 279 0.75 -3.91 15.29
C ALA A 279 -0.68 -3.58 15.76
N THR A 280 -1.15 -2.36 15.50
CA THR A 280 -2.53 -1.95 15.78
C THR A 280 -3.55 -2.84 15.07
N GLY A 281 -3.30 -3.19 13.80
CA GLY A 281 -4.14 -4.10 13.02
C GLY A 281 -4.21 -5.52 13.63
N LEU A 282 -3.08 -6.07 14.09
CA LEU A 282 -3.08 -7.38 14.76
C LEU A 282 -3.84 -7.36 16.09
N HIS A 283 -3.65 -6.31 16.90
CA HIS A 283 -4.42 -6.13 18.14
C HIS A 283 -5.92 -6.00 17.88
N LEU A 284 -6.30 -5.28 16.82
CA LEU A 284 -7.69 -5.13 16.41
C LEU A 284 -8.32 -6.46 15.99
N ILE A 285 -7.60 -7.27 15.21
CA ILE A 285 -8.07 -8.62 14.83
C ILE A 285 -8.21 -9.50 16.07
N ALA A 286 -7.25 -9.46 17.00
CA ALA A 286 -7.33 -10.21 18.25
C ALA A 286 -8.56 -9.82 19.08
N ALA A 287 -8.83 -8.51 19.24
CA ALA A 287 -9.98 -8.00 19.97
C ALA A 287 -11.30 -8.44 19.31
N LEU A 288 -11.42 -8.31 17.99
CA LEU A 288 -12.58 -8.76 17.23
C LEU A 288 -12.82 -10.27 17.39
N ARG A 289 -11.77 -11.10 17.27
CA ARG A 289 -11.87 -12.55 17.45
C ARG A 289 -12.22 -12.95 18.88
N ALA A 290 -11.76 -12.20 19.89
CA ALA A 290 -12.09 -12.45 21.29
C ALA A 290 -13.55 -12.10 21.60
N LEU A 291 -14.06 -10.97 21.10
CA LEU A 291 -15.43 -10.52 21.30
C LEU A 291 -16.44 -11.34 20.48
N TYR A 292 -16.07 -11.74 19.27
CA TYR A 292 -16.96 -12.37 18.29
C TYR A 292 -16.36 -13.66 17.69
N PRO A 293 -16.00 -14.66 18.51
CA PRO A 293 -15.22 -15.84 18.07
C PRO A 293 -15.95 -16.74 17.07
N LYS A 294 -17.29 -16.65 16.99
CA LYS A 294 -18.10 -17.43 16.04
C LYS A 294 -18.35 -16.70 14.73
N GLN A 295 -18.22 -15.37 14.73
CA GLN A 295 -18.57 -14.52 13.60
C GLN A 295 -17.35 -14.10 12.79
N VAL A 296 -16.19 -13.90 13.44
CA VAL A 296 -14.98 -13.42 12.76
C VAL A 296 -14.25 -14.58 12.09
N ILE A 297 -14.24 -14.56 10.76
CA ILE A 297 -13.60 -15.57 9.92
C ILE A 297 -12.57 -14.94 9.00
N PHE A 298 -11.52 -15.70 8.69
CA PHE A 298 -10.61 -15.38 7.58
C PHE A 298 -11.30 -15.76 6.27
N LEU A 299 -11.26 -14.87 5.29
CA LEU A 299 -11.84 -15.09 3.98
C LEU A 299 -10.93 -15.99 3.14
N GLU A 300 -11.53 -17.04 2.60
CA GLU A 300 -10.87 -18.04 1.76
C GLU A 300 -11.49 -18.03 0.37
N GLN A 301 -10.64 -18.09 -0.65
CA GLN A 301 -11.02 -18.28 -2.03
C GLN A 301 -10.07 -19.28 -2.69
N ASP A 302 -10.62 -20.34 -3.30
CA ASP A 302 -9.87 -21.36 -4.02
C ASP A 302 -8.70 -21.99 -3.21
N GLY A 303 -8.94 -22.27 -1.92
CA GLY A 303 -7.94 -22.86 -1.02
C GLY A 303 -6.87 -21.87 -0.52
N GLN A 304 -7.01 -20.57 -0.80
CA GLN A 304 -6.10 -19.53 -0.36
C GLN A 304 -6.80 -18.50 0.51
N TYR A 305 -6.21 -18.17 1.65
CA TYR A 305 -6.69 -17.10 2.51
C TYR A 305 -6.15 -15.76 2.03
N TRP A 306 -7.03 -14.78 1.83
CA TRP A 306 -6.60 -13.44 1.41
C TRP A 306 -5.70 -12.77 2.46
N PHE A 307 -5.94 -13.05 3.74
CA PHE A 307 -5.07 -12.62 4.83
C PHE A 307 -3.63 -13.14 4.69
N ASP A 308 -3.44 -14.39 4.26
CA ASP A 308 -2.11 -14.98 4.05
C ASP A 308 -1.41 -14.31 2.85
N ARG A 309 -2.17 -13.91 1.82
CA ARG A 309 -1.63 -13.18 0.66
C ARG A 309 -1.18 -11.76 1.04
N LEU A 310 -1.97 -11.06 1.85
CA LEU A 310 -1.63 -9.71 2.34
C LEU A 310 -0.40 -9.75 3.26
N THR A 311 -0.39 -10.68 4.23
CA THR A 311 0.73 -10.83 5.17
C THR A 311 1.94 -11.51 4.57
N GLY A 312 1.79 -12.16 3.41
CA GLY A 312 2.88 -12.83 2.70
C GLY A 312 3.32 -14.13 3.38
N SER A 313 2.50 -14.69 4.28
CA SER A 313 2.76 -15.93 5.00
C SER A 313 1.49 -16.43 5.68
N SER A 314 1.34 -17.75 5.82
CA SER A 314 0.27 -18.34 6.65
C SER A 314 0.53 -18.27 8.15
N TYR A 315 1.73 -17.81 8.57
CA TYR A 315 2.15 -17.79 9.98
C TYR A 315 1.15 -17.04 10.88
N LEU A 316 0.82 -15.80 10.54
CA LEU A 316 -0.01 -14.93 11.39
C LEU A 316 -1.45 -15.45 11.53
N ARG A 317 -2.06 -15.93 10.44
CA ARG A 317 -3.39 -16.54 10.50
C ARG A 317 -3.40 -17.78 11.39
N ARG A 318 -2.43 -18.68 11.19
CA ARG A 318 -2.30 -19.91 11.99
C ARG A 318 -2.04 -19.58 13.47
N ALA A 319 -1.27 -18.54 13.75
CA ALA A 319 -1.05 -18.05 15.11
C ALA A 319 -2.37 -17.57 15.75
N PHE A 320 -3.21 -16.83 15.02
CA PHE A 320 -4.57 -16.46 15.49
C PHE A 320 -5.51 -17.66 15.69
N GLU A 321 -5.41 -18.68 14.85
CA GLU A 321 -6.20 -19.92 14.98
C GLU A 321 -5.75 -20.76 16.18
N GLN A 322 -4.46 -20.70 16.52
CA GLN A 322 -3.86 -21.40 17.66
C GLN A 322 -3.96 -20.61 18.97
N GLY A 323 -4.49 -19.38 18.95
CA GLY A 323 -4.65 -18.55 20.14
C GLY A 323 -3.33 -17.97 20.67
N MET A 324 -2.31 -17.84 19.82
CA MET A 324 -1.04 -17.21 20.19
C MET A 324 -1.26 -15.74 20.57
N PRO A 325 -0.62 -15.23 21.64
CA PRO A 325 -0.66 -13.81 21.97
C PRO A 325 -0.09 -12.92 20.86
N VAL A 326 -0.70 -11.75 20.64
CA VAL A 326 -0.22 -10.78 19.63
C VAL A 326 1.23 -10.36 19.88
N ALA A 327 1.66 -10.26 21.14
CA ALA A 327 3.03 -9.92 21.50
C ALA A 327 4.05 -10.92 20.90
N GLU A 328 3.77 -12.23 20.96
CA GLU A 328 4.64 -13.26 20.40
C GLU A 328 4.67 -13.19 18.86
N MET A 329 3.54 -12.90 18.22
CA MET A 329 3.49 -12.68 16.77
C MET A 329 4.33 -11.48 16.34
N LEU A 330 4.28 -10.41 17.14
CA LEU A 330 5.04 -9.18 16.89
C LEU A 330 6.54 -9.36 17.09
N GLU A 331 6.98 -10.23 18.00
CA GLU A 331 8.39 -10.55 18.17
C GLU A 331 8.99 -11.16 16.90
N VAL A 332 8.29 -12.11 16.27
CA VAL A 332 8.71 -12.70 14.99
C VAL A 332 8.72 -11.65 13.87
N CYS A 333 7.69 -10.81 13.79
CA CYS A 333 7.65 -9.73 12.82
C CYS A 333 8.80 -8.72 13.01
N ALA A 334 9.16 -8.42 14.27
CA ALA A 334 10.22 -7.48 14.60
C ALA A 334 11.61 -8.01 14.24
N GLU A 335 11.86 -9.32 14.38
CA GLU A 335 13.10 -9.94 13.92
C GLU A 335 13.27 -9.79 12.41
N GLU A 336 12.24 -10.13 11.65
CA GLU A 336 12.21 -10.01 10.19
C GLU A 336 12.35 -8.56 9.72
N SER A 337 11.68 -7.62 10.40
CA SER A 337 11.77 -6.19 10.12
C SER A 337 13.16 -5.62 10.39
N ARG A 338 13.80 -5.98 11.52
CA ARG A 338 15.17 -5.56 11.83
C ARG A 338 16.19 -6.08 10.83
N ALA A 339 16.05 -7.35 10.41
CA ALA A 339 16.92 -7.94 9.40
C ALA A 339 16.80 -7.20 8.05
N PHE A 340 15.57 -6.86 7.64
CA PHE A 340 15.36 -6.05 6.44
C PHE A 340 15.94 -4.63 6.58
N GLN A 341 15.68 -3.96 7.70
CA GLN A 341 16.14 -2.59 7.93
C GLN A 341 17.67 -2.50 7.89
N ALA A 342 18.38 -3.46 8.50
CA ALA A 342 19.83 -3.50 8.44
C ALA A 342 20.33 -3.63 6.99
N ALA A 343 19.70 -4.50 6.20
CA ALA A 343 20.04 -4.72 4.79
C ALA A 343 19.68 -3.52 3.89
N SER A 344 18.68 -2.72 4.26
CA SER A 344 18.23 -1.60 3.42
C SER A 344 19.11 -0.34 3.55
N THR A 345 19.88 -0.21 4.63
CA THR A 345 20.70 0.99 4.92
C THR A 345 21.65 1.39 3.80
N SER A 346 22.22 0.43 3.06
CA SER A 346 23.13 0.69 1.94
C SER A 346 22.45 1.31 0.71
N PHE A 347 21.12 1.30 0.67
CA PHE A 347 20.31 1.82 -0.42
C PHE A 347 19.59 3.13 -0.06
N TRP A 348 19.82 3.66 1.15
CA TRP A 348 19.20 4.91 1.55
C TRP A 348 19.80 6.08 0.78
N LEU A 349 18.92 6.92 0.24
CA LEU A 349 19.26 8.14 -0.49
C LEU A 349 19.12 9.39 0.39
N TYR A 350 18.48 9.24 1.54
CA TYR A 350 18.11 10.33 2.45
C TYR A 350 18.56 10.01 3.88
N GLU A 351 18.78 11.06 4.67
CA GLU A 351 19.17 10.98 6.08
C GLU A 351 17.98 10.78 7.02
#